data_AF-A0A1F9EST7-F1
#
_entry.id   AF-A0A1F9EST7-F1
#
_cell.length_a   1.000
_cell.length_b   1.000
_cell.length_c   1.000
_cell.angle_alpha   90.00
_cell.angle_beta   90.00
_cell.angle_gamma   90.00
#
_symmetry.space_group_name_H-M   'P 1'
#
loop_
_entity.id
_entity.type
_entity.pdbx_description
1 polymer ?
#
loop_
_entity_poly.entity_id
_entity_poly.type
_entity_poly.pdbx_seq_one_letter_code
_entity_poly.pdbx_strand_id
1 'polypeptide(L)'
;MIRTIYQLVQAGLLEQVIGQKSAKKKMVRESFFSVVENELRKVMGPVSPFVIDDKLVEFGEKRDSFPQEKLLSFVDALGEEIPQDDKRIEFRRVIMEFFSIEK
;
A
#
# COMPACT_ATOMS: atom_id res chain seq x y z
N MET A 1 8.79 -12.64 -33.77
CA MET A 1 8.16 -12.18 -32.51
C MET A 1 8.71 -10.83 -32.04
N ILE A 2 10.03 -10.59 -32.02
CA ILE A 2 10.64 -9.33 -31.53
C ILE A 2 10.28 -8.08 -32.35
N ARG A 3 10.13 -8.19 -33.69
CA ARG A 3 9.78 -7.06 -34.56
C ARG A 3 8.43 -6.41 -34.19
N THR A 4 7.44 -7.23 -33.84
CA THR A 4 6.10 -6.77 -33.49
C THR A 4 6.13 -5.95 -32.20
N ILE A 5 6.86 -6.41 -31.19
CA ILE A 5 7.02 -5.69 -29.92
C ILE A 5 7.67 -4.33 -30.15
N TYR A 6 8.72 -4.28 -30.97
CA TYR A 6 9.39 -3.01 -31.31
C TYR A 6 8.45 -2.02 -32.00
N GLN A 7 7.64 -2.49 -32.95
CA GLN A 7 6.66 -1.66 -33.64
C GLN A 7 5.60 -1.09 -32.70
N LEU A 8 5.15 -1.88 -31.72
CA LEU A 8 4.17 -1.44 -30.73
C LEU A 8 4.74 -0.36 -29.79
N VAL A 9 6.03 -0.46 -29.41
CA VAL A 9 6.72 0.59 -28.64
C VAL A 9 6.87 1.88 -29.45
N GLN A 10 7.28 1.78 -30.73
CA GLN A 10 7.41 2.97 -31.60
C GLN A 10 6.06 3.63 -31.90
N ALA A 11 4.98 2.85 -31.94
CA ALA A 11 3.63 3.34 -32.15
C ALA A 11 2.99 3.95 -30.87
N GLY A 12 3.70 3.96 -29.74
CA GLY A 12 3.17 4.44 -28.45
C GLY A 12 2.04 3.57 -27.88
N LEU A 13 1.85 2.36 -28.42
CA LEU A 13 0.85 1.39 -27.97
C LEU A 13 1.34 0.57 -26.77
N LEU A 14 2.65 0.62 -26.50
CA LEU A 14 3.30 0.06 -25.32
C LEU A 14 4.26 1.08 -24.75
N GLU A 15 4.16 1.35 -23.46
CA GLU A 15 5.23 2.00 -22.71
C GLU A 15 6.14 0.93 -22.12
N GLN A 16 7.44 1.02 -22.43
CA GLN A 16 8.42 0.24 -21.72
C GLN A 16 8.54 0.83 -20.31
N VAL A 17 7.94 0.16 -19.32
CA VAL A 17 8.29 0.39 -17.92
C VAL A 17 9.72 -0.13 -17.75
N ILE A 18 10.70 0.73 -18.04
CA ILE A 18 12.09 0.51 -17.63
C ILE A 18 11.98 0.40 -16.12
N GLY A 19 12.03 -0.84 -15.60
CA GLY A 19 11.97 -1.09 -14.17
C GLY A 19 12.87 -0.07 -13.50
N GLN A 20 12.24 0.83 -12.73
CA GLN A 20 12.91 1.98 -12.16
C GLN A 20 14.19 1.47 -11.51
N LYS A 21 15.35 1.87 -12.06
CA LYS A 21 16.64 1.66 -11.40
C LYS A 21 16.45 2.12 -9.97
N SER A 22 16.46 1.17 -9.05
CA SER A 22 16.07 1.37 -7.67
C SER A 22 16.99 2.39 -7.02
N ALA A 23 16.57 3.65 -6.98
CA ALA A 23 16.86 4.47 -5.80
C ALA A 23 16.40 3.59 -4.62
N LYS A 24 17.29 3.35 -3.64
CA LYS A 24 16.98 2.50 -2.48
C LYS A 24 15.66 2.99 -1.85
N LYS A 25 14.53 2.38 -2.22
CA LYS A 25 13.22 2.72 -1.69
C LYS A 25 13.27 2.38 -0.23
N LYS A 26 13.05 3.36 0.65
CA LYS A 26 12.95 3.10 2.08
C LYS A 26 11.78 2.15 2.28
N MET A 27 12.03 1.03 2.95
CA MET A 27 10.98 0.08 3.32
C MET A 27 10.36 0.53 4.63
N VAL A 28 9.09 0.20 4.81
CA VAL A 28 8.43 0.38 6.12
C VAL A 28 9.01 -0.58 7.13
N ARG A 29 8.98 -0.19 8.41
CA ARG A 29 9.36 -1.08 9.51
C ARG A 29 8.23 -2.09 9.75
N GLU A 30 8.58 -3.28 10.25
CA GLU A 30 7.61 -4.31 10.61
C GLU A 30 6.57 -3.81 11.65
N SER A 31 6.98 -2.88 12.53
CA SER A 31 6.08 -2.23 13.52
C SER A 31 4.86 -1.57 12.88
N PHE A 32 4.96 -1.09 11.65
CA PHE A 32 3.84 -0.49 10.93
C PHE A 32 2.66 -1.43 10.80
N PHE A 33 2.89 -2.65 10.29
CA PHE A 33 1.81 -3.60 10.05
C PHE A 33 1.18 -4.07 11.34
N SER A 34 1.96 -4.19 12.42
CA SER A 34 1.44 -4.49 13.76
C SER A 34 0.48 -3.40 14.27
N VAL A 35 0.84 -2.12 14.07
CA VAL A 35 -0.01 -0.98 14.47
C VAL A 35 -1.26 -0.92 13.60
N VAL A 36 -1.12 -0.99 12.27
CA VAL A 36 -2.26 -0.99 11.34
C VAL A 36 -3.21 -2.12 11.62
N GLU A 37 -2.72 -3.34 11.81
CA GLU A 37 -3.56 -4.50 12.13
C GLU A 37 -4.29 -4.31 13.46
N ASN A 38 -3.61 -3.77 14.48
CA ASN A 38 -4.23 -3.50 15.77
C ASN A 38 -5.35 -2.46 15.66
N GLU A 39 -5.11 -1.35 14.97
CA GLU A 39 -6.13 -0.30 14.81
C GLU A 39 -7.28 -0.75 13.92
N LEU A 40 -6.99 -1.46 12.82
CA LEU A 40 -8.01 -2.02 11.95
C LEU A 40 -8.87 -3.05 12.68
N ARG A 41 -8.27 -3.86 13.57
CA ARG A 41 -8.98 -4.84 14.40
C ARG A 41 -9.95 -4.20 15.38
N LYS A 42 -9.70 -2.99 15.87
CA LYS A 42 -10.65 -2.26 16.73
C LYS A 42 -11.93 -1.88 15.98
N VAL A 43 -11.83 -1.64 14.67
CA VAL A 43 -12.95 -1.13 13.85
C VAL A 43 -13.65 -2.22 13.04
N MET A 44 -12.91 -3.19 12.50
CA MET A 44 -13.43 -4.28 11.66
C MET A 44 -13.41 -5.65 12.34
N GLY A 45 -12.75 -5.79 13.50
CA GLY A 45 -12.71 -7.04 14.25
C GLY A 45 -11.68 -8.05 13.71
N PRO A 46 -11.89 -9.37 13.89
CA PRO A 46 -10.88 -10.39 13.58
C PRO A 46 -10.62 -10.57 12.08
N VAL A 47 -11.40 -9.93 11.20
CA VAL A 47 -11.21 -9.99 9.73
C VAL A 47 -10.01 -9.16 9.26
N SER A 48 -9.51 -8.22 10.08
CA SER A 48 -8.47 -7.26 9.70
C SER A 48 -7.21 -7.82 9.05
N PRO A 49 -6.64 -8.97 9.47
CA PRO A 49 -5.47 -9.53 8.79
C PRO A 49 -5.74 -9.85 7.32
N PHE A 50 -6.94 -10.34 6.99
CA PHE A 50 -7.33 -10.67 5.62
C PHE A 50 -7.50 -9.41 4.76
N VAL A 51 -8.11 -8.37 5.31
CA VAL A 51 -8.26 -7.07 4.62
C VAL A 51 -6.90 -6.48 4.26
N ILE A 52 -5.91 -6.59 5.15
CA ILE A 52 -4.54 -6.15 4.91
C ILE A 52 -3.90 -6.97 3.79
N ASP A 53 -4.04 -8.30 3.83
CA ASP A 53 -3.45 -9.19 2.83
C ASP A 53 -4.07 -8.97 1.45
N ASP A 54 -5.39 -8.79 1.36
CA ASP A 54 -6.09 -8.47 0.12
C ASP A 54 -5.60 -7.14 -0.47
N LYS A 55 -5.47 -6.10 0.36
CA LYS A 55 -4.91 -4.81 -0.11
C LYS A 55 -3.45 -4.88 -0.52
N LEU A 56 -2.65 -5.72 0.12
CA LEU A 56 -1.26 -5.93 -0.31
C LEU A 56 -1.20 -6.58 -1.69
N VAL A 57 -2.08 -7.55 -1.96
CA VAL A 57 -2.22 -8.17 -3.28
C VAL A 57 -2.65 -7.15 -4.32
N GLU A 58 -3.64 -6.29 -4.02
CA GLU A 58 -4.07 -5.20 -4.91
C GLU A 58 -2.92 -4.22 -5.23
N PHE A 59 -2.04 -3.96 -4.27
CA PHE A 59 -0.89 -3.07 -4.45
C PHE A 59 0.31 -3.73 -5.14
N GLY A 60 0.26 -5.06 -5.33
CA GLY A 60 1.37 -5.86 -5.85
C GLY A 60 2.58 -5.89 -4.93
N GLU A 61 2.36 -5.73 -3.62
CA GLU A 61 3.41 -5.62 -2.61
C GLU A 61 3.32 -6.74 -1.57
N LYS A 62 4.38 -6.89 -0.76
CA LYS A 62 4.42 -7.80 0.39
C LYS A 62 4.75 -7.02 1.66
N ARG A 63 4.34 -7.52 2.83
CA ARG A 63 4.62 -6.88 4.13
C ARG A 63 6.12 -6.64 4.35
N ASP A 64 6.96 -7.61 3.99
CA ASP A 64 8.41 -7.60 4.19
C ASP A 64 9.17 -6.68 3.22
N SER A 65 8.53 -6.27 2.12
CA SER A 65 9.12 -5.42 1.09
C SER A 65 8.34 -4.14 0.82
N PHE A 66 7.39 -3.77 1.70
CA PHE A 66 6.46 -2.69 1.41
C PHE A 66 7.15 -1.32 1.37
N PRO A 67 7.04 -0.56 0.27
CA PRO A 67 7.77 0.68 0.10
C PRO A 67 7.10 1.84 0.86
N GLN A 68 7.89 2.63 1.59
CA GLN A 68 7.42 3.76 2.40
C GLN A 68 6.67 4.82 1.58
N GLU A 69 6.97 4.97 0.29
CA GLU A 69 6.28 5.91 -0.61
C GLU A 69 4.79 5.55 -0.84
N LYS A 70 4.42 4.27 -0.75
CA LYS A 70 3.04 3.80 -0.95
C LYS A 70 2.21 3.81 0.34
N LEU A 71 2.82 4.19 1.46
CA LEU A 71 2.24 4.05 2.80
C LEU A 71 0.93 4.80 2.94
N LEU A 72 0.90 6.08 2.55
CA LEU A 72 -0.30 6.92 2.67
C LEU A 72 -1.44 6.35 1.85
N SER A 73 -1.17 6.01 0.58
CA SER A 73 -2.17 5.42 -0.31
C SER A 73 -2.71 4.09 0.21
N PHE A 74 -1.87 3.29 0.88
CA PHE A 74 -2.29 2.04 1.50
C PHE A 74 -3.17 2.25 2.73
N VAL A 75 -2.81 3.18 3.61
CA VAL A 75 -3.64 3.55 4.77
C VAL A 75 -4.99 4.12 4.31
N ASP A 76 -4.99 4.93 3.25
CA ASP A 76 -6.21 5.45 2.66
C ASP A 76 -7.09 4.32 2.12
N ALA A 77 -6.52 3.41 1.32
CA ALA A 77 -7.22 2.26 0.77
C ALA A 77 -7.81 1.34 1.86
N LEU A 78 -7.07 1.08 2.94
CA LEU A 78 -7.60 0.35 4.10
C LEU A 78 -8.73 1.11 4.80
N GLY A 79 -8.65 2.45 4.84
CA GLY A 79 -9.70 3.28 5.38
C GLY A 79 -11.01 3.13 4.60
N GLU A 80 -10.97 3.00 3.28
CA GLU A 80 -12.18 2.81 2.45
C GLU A 80 -12.91 1.49 2.73
N GLU A 81 -12.23 0.50 3.32
CA GLU A 81 -12.84 -0.76 3.76
C GLU A 81 -13.65 -0.61 5.06
N ILE A 82 -13.56 0.54 5.75
CA ILE A 82 -14.30 0.84 6.98
C ILE A 82 -15.61 1.56 6.63
N PRO A 83 -16.79 0.91 6.81
CA PRO A 83 -18.06 1.49 6.37
C PRO A 83 -18.52 2.69 7.21
N GLN A 84 -18.14 2.77 8.48
CA GLN A 84 -18.53 3.86 9.36
C GLN A 84 -17.53 5.02 9.27
N ASP A 85 -17.99 6.15 8.76
CA ASP A 85 -17.17 7.35 8.52
C ASP A 85 -16.38 7.80 9.75
N ASP A 86 -17.02 7.87 10.93
CA ASP A 86 -16.34 8.28 12.17
C ASP A 86 -15.19 7.34 12.54
N LYS A 87 -15.39 6.02 12.35
CA LYS A 87 -14.35 5.01 12.60
C LYS A 87 -13.24 5.07 11.56
N ARG A 88 -13.58 5.36 10.30
CA ARG A 88 -12.61 5.55 9.21
C ARG A 88 -11.71 6.76 9.50
N ILE A 89 -12.30 7.89 9.92
CA ILE A 89 -11.58 9.10 10.28
C ILE A 89 -10.63 8.82 11.46
N GLU A 90 -11.13 8.16 12.51
CA GLU A 90 -10.31 7.85 13.68
C GLU A 90 -9.16 6.90 13.34
N PHE A 91 -9.41 5.85 12.55
CA PHE A 91 -8.37 4.94 12.06
C PHE A 91 -7.26 5.71 11.33
N ARG A 92 -7.62 6.57 10.37
CA ARG A 92 -6.62 7.37 9.63
C ARG A 92 -5.85 8.30 10.56
N ARG A 93 -6.53 8.98 11.49
CA ARG A 93 -5.91 9.89 12.46
C ARG A 93 -4.83 9.17 13.29
N VAL A 94 -5.17 8.05 13.91
CA VAL A 94 -4.26 7.30 14.80
C VAL A 94 -3.04 6.80 14.04
N ILE A 95 -3.23 6.25 12.83
CA ILE A 95 -2.11 5.79 12.01
C ILE A 95 -1.21 6.96 11.60
N MET A 96 -1.78 8.09 11.18
CA MET A 96 -1.00 9.27 10.77
C MET A 96 -0.23 9.92 11.93
N GLU A 97 -0.80 9.92 13.14
CA GLU A 97 -0.11 10.36 14.35
C GLU A 97 1.10 9.47 14.66
N PHE A 98 0.95 8.15 14.58
CA PHE A 98 2.05 7.19 14.76
C PHE A 98 3.20 7.47 13.76
N PHE A 99 2.86 7.72 12.49
CA PHE A 99 3.85 8.03 11.45
C PHE A 99 4.55 9.39 11.61
N SER A 100 3.86 10.35 12.20
CA SER A 100 4.42 11.68 12.44
C SER A 100 5.46 11.65 13.57
N ILE A 101 5.32 10.71 14.51
CA ILE A 101 6.22 10.53 15.66
C ILE A 101 7.46 9.69 15.28
N GLU A 102 7.35 8.80 14.28
CA GLU A 102 8.47 7.96 13.83
C GLU A 102 9.44 8.63 12.81
N LYS A 103 9.18 9.87 12.38
CA LYS A 103 10.05 10.66 11.49
C LYS A 103 11.32 11.16 12.17
#